data_AF-A0AAV5E8L5-F1
#
_entry.id   AF-A0AAV5E8L5-F1
#
_cell.length_a   1.000
_cell.length_b   1.000
_cell.length_c   1.000
_cell.angle_alpha   90.00
_cell.angle_beta   90.00
_cell.angle_gamma   90.00
#
_symmetry.space_group_name_H-M   'P 1'
#
loop_
_entity.id
_entity.type
_entity.pdbx_description
1 polymer ?
#
loop_
_entity_poly.entity_id
_entity_poly.type
_entity_poly.pdbx_seq_one_letter_code
_entity_poly.pdbx_strand_id
1 'polypeptide(L)'
;MQDLGGVVVVAAGADHSRRPHLRSPFIAAAPVRWGKRSTPCAPPRLLSPSSPKPNSNPLLDPRRRPPNNLPASPPAEHPVTLPPPPRRLRGGQSRPPADLAAAIRSTADADIDAATCLALKASATIPLPTHSLALLLRRLAVHRSVAAARKLLNELHPTTTKSTEDEDSSSSSSSPTTPAATPAPPGALLALADAVCRGGNPREISQLLPVLADHGVTADAHLYNSLMKAYIAASDPAGVLAVMRRMKADGVDPDLVTYNTLIYGLARAGMVAKGRTFLDAMAAKGLFPDVITYTSLMNGMCVKGDAVGALNLLEEMEKKGCEPNERTYNTLLMGLCKNKKLDRAVEVYRSMAAAGMKLEAPAYATFVRGLCRSGSVADAYEVFDYAIETKSITEVTAYTELDNSLKWLRRMKS
;
A
#
# COMPACT_ATOMS: atom_id res chain seq x y z
N MET A 1 15.93 43.43 -50.39
CA MET A 1 17.16 44.26 -50.40
C MET A 1 17.25 44.86 -49.00
N GLN A 2 17.82 44.12 -48.06
CA GLN A 2 19.25 44.16 -47.71
C GLN A 2 19.72 45.58 -47.41
N ASP A 3 19.93 45.88 -46.13
CA ASP A 3 21.13 46.60 -45.72
C ASP A 3 21.65 46.04 -44.39
N LEU A 4 22.87 45.52 -44.50
CA LEU A 4 23.80 45.14 -43.44
C LEU A 4 24.41 46.45 -42.91
N GLY A 5 24.62 46.63 -41.61
CA GLY A 5 25.83 46.14 -40.96
C GLY A 5 26.58 47.33 -40.36
N GLY A 6 26.99 47.21 -39.09
CA GLY A 6 27.72 48.26 -38.40
C GLY A 6 28.07 47.84 -36.97
N VAL A 7 29.11 47.02 -36.85
CA VAL A 7 29.81 46.74 -35.58
C VAL A 7 30.97 47.73 -35.47
N VAL A 8 31.05 48.48 -34.37
CA VAL A 8 32.33 48.99 -33.84
C VAL A 8 32.34 48.82 -32.32
N VAL A 9 33.45 48.24 -31.86
CA VAL A 9 33.84 47.89 -30.49
C VAL A 9 34.53 49.08 -29.81
N VAL A 10 34.72 48.97 -28.49
CA VAL A 10 35.71 49.63 -27.59
C VAL A 10 35.02 50.53 -26.55
N ALA A 11 35.37 50.59 -25.26
CA ALA A 11 35.97 49.70 -24.25
C ALA A 11 35.94 50.50 -22.92
N ALA A 12 35.92 49.77 -21.80
CA ALA A 12 36.55 50.12 -20.51
C ALA A 12 36.03 51.29 -19.63
N GLY A 13 36.11 51.06 -18.32
CA GLY A 13 36.11 52.08 -17.26
C GLY A 13 34.87 52.01 -16.35
N ALA A 14 34.83 51.12 -15.36
CA ALA A 14 35.33 51.37 -14.01
C ALA A 14 34.36 52.19 -13.13
N ASP A 15 33.89 51.49 -12.10
CA ASP A 15 33.95 51.90 -10.70
C ASP A 15 32.69 52.40 -9.96
N HIS A 16 32.65 51.94 -8.71
CA HIS A 16 31.97 52.49 -7.53
C HIS A 16 30.45 52.29 -7.36
N SER A 17 30.16 51.35 -6.45
CA SER A 17 29.29 51.55 -5.27
C SER A 17 27.91 52.16 -5.51
N ARG A 18 26.86 51.35 -5.34
CA ARG A 18 25.70 51.65 -4.47
C ARG A 18 24.70 50.50 -4.52
N ARG A 19 24.45 49.90 -3.35
CA ARG A 19 23.19 49.20 -3.06
C ARG A 19 22.03 50.19 -3.25
N PRO A 20 20.84 49.70 -3.63
CA PRO A 20 19.67 50.06 -2.86
C PRO A 20 18.86 48.85 -2.42
N HIS A 21 18.42 48.93 -1.18
CA HIS A 21 17.50 48.02 -0.52
C HIS A 21 16.10 48.06 -1.15
N LEU A 22 15.46 46.89 -1.09
CA LEU A 22 14.03 46.63 -0.82
C LEU A 22 13.07 47.83 -0.84
N ARG A 23 11.96 47.67 -1.58
CA ARG A 23 10.59 47.81 -1.04
C ARG A 23 9.55 47.33 -2.06
N SER A 24 8.97 46.17 -1.81
CA SER A 24 7.61 45.83 -2.23
C SER A 24 6.60 46.63 -1.38
N PRO A 25 5.43 47.00 -1.92
CA PRO A 25 4.44 47.74 -1.17
C PRO A 25 3.63 46.81 -0.26
N PHE A 26 3.78 47.01 1.06
CA PHE A 26 2.86 46.53 2.08
C PHE A 26 1.50 47.24 1.92
N ILE A 27 0.42 46.47 1.79
CA ILE A 27 -0.94 46.95 2.05
C ILE A 27 -1.12 47.04 3.55
N ALA A 28 -1.38 48.25 4.02
CA ALA A 28 -1.59 48.61 5.41
C ALA A 28 -2.93 48.07 5.92
N ALA A 29 -2.89 47.34 7.04
CA ALA A 29 -4.03 47.15 7.92
C ALA A 29 -4.15 48.36 8.86
N ALA A 30 -5.35 48.93 8.97
CA ALA A 30 -5.72 49.82 10.05
C ALA A 30 -6.97 49.27 10.79
N PRO A 31 -7.09 49.50 12.10
CA PRO A 31 -7.93 48.71 12.99
C PRO A 31 -9.30 49.38 13.22
N VAL A 32 -10.36 48.58 13.32
CA VAL A 32 -11.66 49.08 13.81
C VAL A 32 -12.04 48.38 15.11
N ARG A 33 -11.89 49.17 16.18
CA ARG A 33 -12.45 49.02 17.53
C ARG A 33 -13.92 48.58 17.51
N TRP A 34 -14.24 47.52 18.22
CA TRP A 34 -15.61 47.28 18.70
C TRP A 34 -15.76 47.81 20.13
N GLY A 35 -16.69 48.76 20.29
CA GLY A 35 -17.09 49.34 21.55
C GLY A 35 -18.04 48.44 22.34
N LYS A 36 -17.90 48.52 23.66
CA LYS A 36 -18.56 47.75 24.73
C LYS A 36 -20.09 47.93 24.81
N ARG A 37 -20.76 46.86 25.22
CA ARG A 37 -21.91 46.68 26.17
C ARG A 37 -22.47 45.28 25.84
N SER A 38 -22.73 44.32 26.71
CA SER A 38 -23.13 44.26 28.12
C SER A 38 -22.99 42.79 28.59
N THR A 39 -22.52 42.54 29.81
CA THR A 39 -22.64 41.25 30.54
C THR A 39 -24.07 41.07 31.08
N PRO A 40 -24.48 39.90 31.64
CA PRO A 40 -24.27 38.51 31.23
C PRO A 40 -25.62 37.72 31.18
N CYS A 41 -25.86 36.89 30.16
CA CYS A 41 -26.98 35.93 30.17
C CYS A 41 -26.47 34.51 29.92
N ALA A 42 -26.84 33.61 30.82
CA ALA A 42 -26.50 32.19 30.83
C ALA A 42 -27.00 31.45 29.57
N PRO A 43 -26.27 30.43 29.07
CA PRO A 43 -26.78 29.57 28.00
C PRO A 43 -27.79 28.53 28.51
N PRO A 44 -28.71 28.08 27.65
CA PRO A 44 -29.87 27.27 28.02
C PRO A 44 -29.54 25.78 28.15
N ARG A 45 -30.44 25.13 28.90
CA ARG A 45 -30.52 23.71 29.26
C ARG A 45 -30.59 22.80 28.04
N LEU A 46 -29.79 21.74 28.04
CA LEU A 46 -30.07 20.52 27.27
C LEU A 46 -30.53 19.41 28.23
N LEU A 47 -31.68 18.84 27.89
CA LEU A 47 -32.40 17.79 28.60
C LEU A 47 -31.67 16.45 28.47
N SER A 48 -31.62 15.74 29.59
CA SER A 48 -31.22 14.35 29.77
C SER A 48 -32.36 13.37 29.44
N PRO A 49 -32.06 12.07 29.31
CA PRO A 49 -32.96 11.07 29.86
C PRO A 49 -32.28 10.02 30.77
N SER A 50 -32.85 9.93 31.97
CA SER A 50 -33.16 8.75 32.81
C SER A 50 -32.13 7.65 33.13
N SER A 51 -31.84 7.59 34.43
CA SER A 51 -31.24 6.53 35.27
C SER A 51 -32.08 5.22 35.39
N PRO A 52 -31.60 4.17 36.10
CA PRO A 52 -31.85 4.11 37.55
C PRO A 52 -30.64 3.71 38.43
N LYS A 53 -30.84 3.97 39.73
CA LYS A 53 -29.90 4.21 40.83
C LYS A 53 -29.22 2.97 41.44
N PRO A 54 -28.07 3.14 42.14
CA PRO A 54 -27.53 2.18 43.10
C PRO A 54 -27.92 2.54 44.55
N ASN A 55 -28.18 1.52 45.38
CA ASN A 55 -28.23 1.53 46.84
C ASN A 55 -27.42 0.29 47.28
N SER A 56 -26.65 0.18 48.34
CA SER A 56 -26.11 1.06 49.40
C SER A 56 -25.35 0.09 50.33
N ASN A 57 -24.05 0.35 50.62
CA ASN A 57 -23.19 0.02 51.80
C ASN A 57 -23.43 -1.22 52.71
N PRO A 58 -22.47 -1.66 53.57
CA PRO A 58 -21.09 -1.20 53.80
C PRO A 58 -20.00 -2.31 53.90
N LEU A 59 -18.76 -1.84 54.00
CA LEU A 59 -17.47 -2.48 54.31
C LEU A 59 -17.48 -3.51 55.46
N LEU A 60 -16.77 -4.64 55.29
CA LEU A 60 -16.24 -5.47 56.38
C LEU A 60 -14.89 -6.12 56.02
N ASP A 61 -14.01 -6.07 57.02
CA ASP A 61 -12.56 -6.29 57.13
C ASP A 61 -12.08 -7.75 56.89
N PRO A 62 -10.98 -8.01 56.15
CA PRO A 62 -10.53 -9.36 55.79
C PRO A 62 -9.66 -10.02 56.88
N ARG A 63 -10.16 -10.21 58.11
CA ARG A 63 -9.56 -11.13 59.10
C ARG A 63 -10.60 -11.71 60.06
N ARG A 64 -11.29 -12.78 59.65
CA ARG A 64 -11.97 -13.74 60.58
C ARG A 64 -12.37 -15.01 59.83
N ARG A 65 -11.75 -16.15 60.17
CA ARG A 65 -12.31 -17.49 59.91
C ARG A 65 -13.40 -17.78 60.94
N PRO A 66 -14.51 -18.42 60.54
CA PRO A 66 -15.16 -19.37 61.45
C PRO A 66 -15.69 -20.60 60.64
N PRO A 67 -16.42 -21.57 61.25
CA PRO A 67 -15.86 -22.89 61.55
C PRO A 67 -16.56 -24.04 60.81
N ASN A 68 -15.98 -25.24 60.94
CA ASN A 68 -16.59 -26.53 60.66
C ASN A 68 -18.04 -26.60 61.18
N ASN A 69 -18.98 -26.95 60.32
CA ASN A 69 -20.23 -27.62 60.68
C ASN A 69 -20.74 -28.42 59.48
N LEU A 70 -20.61 -29.74 59.56
CA LEU A 70 -21.34 -30.72 58.75
C LEU A 70 -22.85 -30.61 59.05
N PRO A 71 -23.72 -30.92 58.07
CA PRO A 71 -24.55 -32.10 58.29
C PRO A 71 -24.86 -32.95 57.04
N ALA A 72 -24.94 -34.26 57.32
CA ALA A 72 -25.83 -35.30 56.79
C ALA A 72 -25.93 -35.59 55.27
N SER A 73 -25.40 -36.75 54.89
CA SER A 73 -25.73 -37.52 53.67
C SER A 73 -27.16 -38.11 53.74
N PRO A 74 -27.84 -38.31 52.60
CA PRO A 74 -28.02 -39.68 52.07
C PRO A 74 -28.19 -39.72 50.52
N PRO A 75 -28.49 -40.88 49.90
CA PRO A 75 -27.82 -42.17 49.92
C PRO A 75 -27.13 -42.47 48.56
N ALA A 76 -26.35 -43.55 48.53
CA ALA A 76 -25.57 -43.99 47.37
C ALA A 76 -26.44 -44.58 46.27
N GLU A 77 -26.16 -44.26 44.99
CA GLU A 77 -26.41 -45.16 43.86
C GLU A 77 -25.53 -44.82 42.63
N HIS A 78 -24.82 -45.86 42.16
CA HIS A 78 -24.09 -46.08 40.90
C HIS A 78 -22.86 -45.22 40.52
N PRO A 79 -21.63 -45.80 40.52
CA PRO A 79 -20.46 -45.13 39.98
C PRO A 79 -20.50 -45.14 38.44
N VAL A 80 -20.90 -44.03 37.84
CA VAL A 80 -20.62 -43.76 36.43
C VAL A 80 -19.11 -43.60 36.29
N THR A 81 -18.49 -44.58 35.66
CA THR A 81 -17.07 -44.60 35.33
C THR A 81 -16.79 -43.45 34.37
N LEU A 82 -16.23 -42.35 34.87
CA LEU A 82 -15.63 -41.32 34.01
C LEU A 82 -14.55 -41.99 33.15
N PRO A 83 -14.53 -41.76 31.82
CA PRO A 83 -13.43 -42.24 31.00
C PRO A 83 -12.13 -41.63 31.53
N PRO A 84 -11.01 -42.38 31.54
CA PRO A 84 -9.76 -41.86 32.05
C PRO A 84 -9.38 -40.59 31.28
N PRO A 85 -8.83 -39.56 31.94
CA PRO A 85 -8.32 -38.39 31.24
C PRO A 85 -7.33 -38.87 30.16
N PRO A 86 -7.28 -38.22 28.98
CA PRO A 86 -6.38 -38.63 27.92
C PRO A 86 -4.97 -38.72 28.50
N ARG A 87 -4.37 -39.92 28.39
CA ARG A 87 -3.02 -40.20 28.85
C ARG A 87 -2.14 -39.06 28.34
N ARG A 88 -1.61 -38.24 29.26
CA ARG A 88 -0.52 -37.31 28.96
C ARG A 88 0.56 -38.17 28.31
N LEU A 89 0.79 -37.96 27.01
CA LEU A 89 1.87 -38.58 26.28
C LEU A 89 3.15 -38.25 27.04
N ARG A 90 3.67 -39.26 27.76
CA ARG A 90 5.00 -39.23 28.35
C ARG A 90 5.99 -39.13 27.19
N GLY A 91 6.90 -38.17 27.30
CA GLY A 91 7.92 -37.91 26.30
C GLY A 91 7.66 -36.59 25.57
N GLY A 92 7.76 -35.48 26.29
CA GLY A 92 8.04 -34.20 25.67
C GLY A 92 9.47 -34.23 25.13
N GLN A 93 9.70 -34.96 24.03
CA GLN A 93 10.75 -34.55 23.12
C GLN A 93 10.35 -33.14 22.71
N SER A 94 11.11 -32.14 23.20
CA SER A 94 11.09 -30.80 22.67
C SER A 94 11.31 -30.92 21.17
N ARG A 95 10.22 -31.05 20.40
CA ARG A 95 10.30 -31.02 18.94
C ARG A 95 10.99 -29.71 18.63
N PRO A 96 12.09 -29.72 17.86
CA PRO A 96 12.67 -28.47 17.42
C PRO A 96 11.54 -27.66 16.75
N PRO A 97 11.54 -26.33 16.87
CA PRO A 97 10.43 -25.49 16.41
C PRO A 97 10.09 -25.73 14.92
N ALA A 98 11.07 -26.15 14.12
CA ALA A 98 10.88 -26.57 12.73
C ALA A 98 10.00 -27.83 12.57
N ASP A 99 10.19 -28.86 13.40
CA ASP A 99 9.43 -30.13 13.34
C ASP A 99 7.99 -29.94 13.84
N LEU A 100 7.80 -29.10 14.86
CA LEU A 100 6.46 -28.71 15.29
C LEU A 100 5.75 -27.92 14.19
N ALA A 101 6.44 -26.96 13.57
CA ALA A 101 5.88 -26.19 12.46
C ALA A 101 5.57 -27.08 11.23
N ALA A 102 6.40 -28.07 10.94
CA ALA A 102 6.16 -29.05 9.88
C ALA A 102 4.93 -29.93 10.19
N ALA A 103 4.79 -30.41 11.42
CA ALA A 103 3.63 -31.17 11.85
C ALA A 103 2.33 -30.35 11.75
N ILE A 104 2.35 -29.08 12.17
CA ILE A 104 1.20 -28.16 12.07
C ILE A 104 0.80 -27.93 10.61
N ARG A 105 1.79 -27.73 9.70
CA ARG A 105 1.52 -27.62 8.26
C ARG A 105 0.92 -28.90 7.69
N SER A 106 1.48 -30.06 8.05
CA SER A 106 0.98 -31.35 7.59
C SER A 106 -0.47 -31.63 8.01
N THR A 107 -0.86 -31.23 9.24
CA THR A 107 -2.26 -31.35 9.69
C THR A 107 -3.18 -30.40 8.93
N ALA A 108 -2.75 -29.16 8.70
CA ALA A 108 -3.53 -28.19 7.94
C ALA A 108 -3.72 -28.62 6.48
N ASP A 109 -2.69 -29.20 5.85
CA ASP A 109 -2.77 -29.76 4.50
C ASP A 109 -3.74 -30.94 4.43
N ALA A 110 -3.73 -31.82 5.44
CA ALA A 110 -4.67 -32.94 5.53
C ALA A 110 -6.13 -32.48 5.67
N ASP A 111 -6.38 -31.40 6.42
CA ASP A 111 -7.71 -30.79 6.53
C ASP A 111 -8.18 -30.20 5.18
N ILE A 112 -7.26 -29.58 4.42
CA ILE A 112 -7.54 -29.09 3.07
C ILE A 112 -7.87 -30.26 2.15
N ASP A 113 -7.06 -31.32 2.15
CA ASP A 113 -7.27 -32.50 1.32
C ASP A 113 -8.59 -33.21 1.67
N ALA A 114 -8.94 -33.31 2.95
CA ALA A 114 -10.23 -33.82 3.41
C ALA A 114 -11.41 -32.96 2.91
N ALA A 115 -11.28 -31.63 2.99
CA ALA A 115 -12.29 -30.71 2.47
C ALA A 115 -12.45 -30.80 0.94
N THR A 116 -11.35 -30.98 0.19
CA THR A 116 -11.43 -31.22 -1.27
C THR A 116 -12.12 -32.54 -1.60
N CYS A 117 -11.83 -33.61 -0.85
CA CYS A 117 -12.50 -34.90 -1.02
C CYS A 117 -13.99 -34.81 -0.72
N LEU A 118 -14.39 -34.02 0.29
CA LEU A 118 -15.80 -33.76 0.58
C LEU A 118 -16.49 -32.97 -0.55
N ALA A 119 -15.80 -31.98 -1.11
CA ALA A 119 -16.32 -31.21 -2.25
C ALA A 119 -16.53 -32.09 -3.49
N LEU A 120 -15.61 -33.02 -3.79
CA LEU A 120 -15.72 -33.93 -4.94
C LEU A 120 -16.76 -35.05 -4.73
N LYS A 121 -16.99 -35.47 -3.47
CA LYS A 121 -18.00 -36.48 -3.12
C LYS A 121 -19.41 -35.89 -3.04
N ALA A 122 -19.54 -34.57 -2.88
CA ALA A 122 -20.83 -33.91 -2.91
C ALA A 122 -21.43 -34.08 -4.32
N SER A 123 -22.53 -34.82 -4.41
CA SER A 123 -23.23 -35.17 -5.65
C SER A 123 -23.52 -33.93 -6.52
N ALA A 124 -23.44 -34.10 -7.85
CA ALA A 124 -23.74 -33.11 -8.89
C ALA A 124 -25.14 -32.45 -8.79
N THR A 125 -25.98 -32.90 -7.85
CA THR A 125 -27.33 -32.41 -7.57
C THR A 125 -27.41 -31.28 -6.55
N ILE A 126 -26.36 -31.02 -5.74
CA ILE A 126 -26.33 -29.92 -4.77
C ILE A 126 -25.12 -29.03 -5.06
N PRO A 127 -25.30 -27.84 -5.66
CA PRO A 127 -24.18 -26.94 -5.92
C PRO A 127 -23.57 -26.47 -4.59
N LEU A 128 -22.23 -26.51 -4.52
CA LEU A 128 -21.49 -25.96 -3.39
C LEU A 128 -21.83 -24.47 -3.21
N PRO A 129 -22.08 -24.00 -1.97
CA PRO A 129 -22.28 -22.58 -1.72
C PRO A 129 -21.06 -21.78 -2.20
N THR A 130 -21.30 -20.67 -2.90
CA THR A 130 -20.25 -19.80 -3.45
C THR A 130 -19.19 -19.43 -2.41
N HIS A 131 -19.62 -19.15 -1.17
CA HIS A 131 -18.70 -18.80 -0.07
C HIS A 131 -17.80 -19.97 0.36
N SER A 132 -18.35 -21.18 0.43
CA SER A 132 -17.60 -22.39 0.80
C SER A 132 -16.59 -22.76 -0.28
N LEU A 133 -16.97 -22.68 -1.55
CA LEU A 133 -16.07 -22.90 -2.69
C LEU A 133 -14.98 -21.82 -2.74
N ALA A 134 -15.34 -20.54 -2.57
CA ALA A 134 -14.40 -19.43 -2.50
C ALA A 134 -13.34 -19.64 -1.41
N LEU A 135 -13.76 -20.06 -0.22
CA LEU A 135 -12.86 -20.32 0.90
C LEU A 135 -11.91 -21.49 0.61
N LEU A 136 -12.43 -22.58 0.04
CA LEU A 136 -11.63 -23.75 -0.32
C LEU A 136 -10.60 -23.41 -1.39
N LEU A 137 -11.00 -22.72 -2.46
CA LEU A 137 -10.10 -22.28 -3.53
C LEU A 137 -9.03 -21.32 -3.01
N ARG A 138 -9.41 -20.38 -2.14
CA ARG A 138 -8.45 -19.48 -1.48
C ARG A 138 -7.44 -20.25 -0.64
N ARG A 139 -7.87 -21.22 0.16
CA ARG A 139 -6.94 -22.05 0.96
C ARG A 139 -6.03 -22.91 0.09
N LEU A 140 -6.57 -23.52 -0.96
CA LEU A 140 -5.80 -24.32 -1.92
C LEU A 140 -4.74 -23.48 -2.65
N ALA A 141 -5.10 -22.27 -3.09
CA ALA A 141 -4.17 -21.39 -3.76
C ALA A 141 -3.05 -20.90 -2.84
N VAL A 142 -3.38 -20.57 -1.58
CA VAL A 142 -2.40 -20.06 -0.61
C VAL A 142 -1.46 -21.16 -0.10
N HIS A 143 -1.96 -22.37 0.16
CA HIS A 143 -1.18 -23.43 0.80
C HIS A 143 -0.56 -24.44 -0.17
N ARG A 144 -1.16 -24.64 -1.36
CA ARG A 144 -0.70 -25.61 -2.35
C ARG A 144 -0.23 -24.94 -3.65
N SER A 145 -1.18 -24.54 -4.49
CA SER A 145 -0.92 -23.85 -5.77
C SER A 145 -2.22 -23.48 -6.48
N VAL A 146 -2.14 -22.54 -7.43
CA VAL A 146 -3.22 -22.25 -8.38
C VAL A 146 -3.57 -23.44 -9.26
N ALA A 147 -2.59 -24.28 -9.62
CA ALA A 147 -2.82 -25.49 -10.40
C ALA A 147 -3.70 -26.51 -9.66
N ALA A 148 -3.53 -26.66 -8.34
CA ALA A 148 -4.38 -27.51 -7.52
C ALA A 148 -5.81 -26.96 -7.45
N ALA A 149 -5.97 -25.64 -7.28
CA ALA A 149 -7.27 -24.99 -7.33
C ALA A 149 -7.95 -25.15 -8.70
N ARG A 150 -7.20 -25.03 -9.80
CA ARG A 150 -7.67 -25.29 -11.17
C ARG A 150 -8.12 -26.73 -11.37
N LYS A 151 -7.36 -27.71 -10.87
CA LYS A 151 -7.71 -29.12 -10.99
C LYS A 151 -9.06 -29.39 -10.32
N LEU A 152 -9.24 -28.90 -9.09
CA LEU A 152 -10.52 -29.01 -8.37
C LEU A 152 -11.66 -28.29 -9.10
N LEU A 153 -11.40 -27.09 -9.65
CA LEU A 153 -12.38 -26.36 -10.46
C LEU A 153 -12.82 -27.15 -11.69
N ASN A 154 -11.88 -27.72 -12.46
CA ASN A 154 -12.19 -28.51 -13.65
C ASN A 154 -12.95 -29.80 -13.32
N GLU A 155 -12.69 -30.41 -12.15
CA GLU A 155 -13.41 -31.60 -11.68
C GLU A 155 -14.85 -31.27 -11.23
N LEU A 156 -15.07 -30.09 -10.65
CA LEU A 156 -16.40 -29.62 -10.21
C LEU A 156 -17.22 -28.98 -11.34
N HIS A 157 -16.55 -28.28 -12.26
CA HIS A 157 -17.12 -27.47 -13.33
C HIS A 157 -16.35 -27.73 -14.63
N PRO A 158 -16.62 -28.84 -15.33
CA PRO A 158 -15.93 -29.16 -16.58
C PRO A 158 -16.23 -28.12 -17.66
N THR A 159 -15.17 -27.56 -18.26
CA THR A 159 -15.27 -26.54 -19.30
C THR A 159 -15.33 -27.19 -20.69
N THR A 160 -16.19 -26.69 -21.59
CA THR A 160 -16.54 -27.31 -22.88
C THR A 160 -15.55 -27.04 -24.03
N THR A 161 -14.30 -26.67 -23.76
CA THR A 161 -13.36 -26.21 -24.81
C THR A 161 -12.59 -27.32 -25.54
N LYS A 162 -13.05 -28.58 -25.51
CA LYS A 162 -12.52 -29.66 -26.37
C LYS A 162 -13.41 -29.91 -27.58
N SER A 163 -13.03 -29.34 -28.74
CA SER A 163 -13.35 -29.82 -30.09
C SER A 163 -12.56 -28.93 -31.06
N THR A 164 -11.64 -29.40 -31.90
CA THR A 164 -11.82 -30.35 -33.02
C THR A 164 -10.46 -30.83 -33.56
N GLU A 165 -10.49 -31.86 -34.42
CA GLU A 165 -9.38 -32.66 -35.01
C GLU A 165 -9.05 -33.86 -34.10
N ASP A 166 -9.53 -35.08 -34.31
CA ASP A 166 -10.03 -35.78 -35.49
C ASP A 166 -11.12 -36.77 -35.08
N GLU A 167 -11.98 -37.21 -36.02
CA GLU A 167 -12.66 -38.51 -36.13
C GLU A 167 -13.94 -38.34 -36.98
N ASP A 168 -13.76 -38.42 -38.30
CA ASP A 168 -14.82 -38.89 -39.19
C ASP A 168 -15.03 -40.39 -38.94
N SER A 169 -16.25 -40.81 -38.59
CA SER A 169 -16.95 -42.01 -39.11
C SER A 169 -18.10 -42.47 -38.19
N SER A 170 -19.33 -42.18 -38.63
CA SER A 170 -20.56 -43.00 -38.53
C SER A 170 -20.81 -43.92 -37.31
N SER A 171 -21.86 -43.62 -36.53
CA SER A 171 -23.16 -44.36 -36.52
C SER A 171 -23.90 -44.35 -35.16
N SER A 172 -25.20 -44.02 -35.24
CA SER A 172 -26.36 -44.40 -34.40
C SER A 172 -26.34 -44.29 -32.86
N SER A 173 -27.31 -43.47 -32.39
CA SER A 173 -28.19 -43.65 -31.22
C SER A 173 -27.58 -43.85 -29.83
N SER A 174 -27.61 -42.78 -29.04
CA SER A 174 -28.45 -42.66 -27.83
C SER A 174 -28.05 -41.37 -27.10
N SER A 175 -29.05 -40.57 -26.75
CA SER A 175 -28.89 -39.44 -25.85
C SER A 175 -28.53 -39.93 -24.44
N PRO A 176 -27.49 -39.37 -23.81
CA PRO A 176 -27.56 -39.03 -22.41
C PRO A 176 -27.65 -37.51 -22.31
N THR A 177 -28.71 -37.03 -21.65
CA THR A 177 -28.89 -35.65 -21.24
C THR A 177 -27.63 -35.21 -20.50
N THR A 178 -26.78 -34.46 -21.17
CA THR A 178 -25.55 -33.91 -20.59
C THR A 178 -25.99 -32.95 -19.50
N PRO A 179 -25.56 -33.11 -18.23
CA PRO A 179 -25.88 -32.12 -17.21
C PRO A 179 -25.23 -30.82 -17.68
N ALA A 180 -26.06 -29.80 -17.91
CA ALA A 180 -25.61 -28.48 -18.34
C ALA A 180 -24.42 -28.06 -17.47
N ALA A 181 -23.26 -27.86 -18.10
CA ALA A 181 -22.04 -27.44 -17.41
C ALA A 181 -22.38 -26.17 -16.62
N THR A 182 -22.52 -26.29 -15.30
CA THR A 182 -22.75 -25.14 -14.44
C THR A 182 -21.44 -24.37 -14.41
N PRO A 183 -21.38 -23.13 -14.92
CA PRO A 183 -20.17 -22.33 -14.84
C PRO A 183 -19.85 -22.08 -13.36
N ALA A 184 -18.56 -22.12 -13.01
CA ALA A 184 -18.12 -21.85 -11.65
C ALA A 184 -18.61 -20.45 -11.22
N PRO A 185 -19.08 -20.28 -9.97
CA PRO A 185 -19.63 -19.02 -9.53
C PRO A 185 -18.55 -17.92 -9.57
N PRO A 186 -18.79 -16.77 -10.24
CA PRO A 186 -17.80 -15.71 -10.43
C PRO A 186 -17.18 -15.21 -9.11
N GLY A 187 -17.98 -15.14 -8.04
CA GLY A 187 -17.50 -14.72 -6.72
C GLY A 187 -16.42 -15.65 -6.13
N ALA A 188 -16.46 -16.95 -6.41
CA ALA A 188 -15.43 -17.88 -5.95
C ALA A 188 -14.12 -17.74 -6.75
N LEU A 189 -14.25 -17.48 -8.04
CA LEU A 189 -13.12 -17.22 -8.94
C LEU A 189 -12.43 -15.88 -8.64
N LEU A 190 -13.19 -14.83 -8.31
CA LEU A 190 -12.63 -13.56 -7.85
C LEU A 190 -11.94 -13.68 -6.48
N ALA A 191 -12.48 -14.48 -5.57
CA ALA A 191 -11.84 -14.76 -4.28
C ALA A 191 -10.52 -15.53 -4.45
N LEU A 192 -10.46 -16.46 -5.41
CA LEU A 192 -9.23 -17.12 -5.84
C LEU A 192 -8.24 -16.08 -6.39
N ALA A 193 -8.68 -15.20 -7.29
CA ALA A 193 -7.83 -14.16 -7.86
C ALA A 193 -7.21 -13.24 -6.80
N ASP A 194 -8.02 -12.77 -5.85
CA ASP A 194 -7.61 -11.93 -4.73
C ASP A 194 -6.66 -12.67 -3.77
N ALA A 195 -6.85 -13.98 -3.55
CA ALA A 195 -5.93 -14.80 -2.78
C ALA A 195 -4.54 -14.90 -3.45
N VAL A 196 -4.51 -15.16 -4.75
CA VAL A 196 -3.26 -15.27 -5.53
C VAL A 196 -2.54 -13.93 -5.62
N CYS A 197 -3.28 -12.84 -5.83
CA CYS A 197 -2.72 -11.48 -5.85
C CYS A 197 -2.06 -11.12 -4.52
N ARG A 198 -2.61 -11.57 -3.38
CA ARG A 198 -1.98 -11.41 -2.06
C ARG A 198 -0.78 -12.33 -1.83
N GLY A 199 -0.77 -13.52 -2.43
CA GLY A 199 0.35 -14.47 -2.36
C GLY A 199 1.61 -13.96 -3.05
N GLY A 200 1.47 -13.13 -4.09
CA GLY A 200 2.59 -12.44 -4.72
C GLY A 200 3.55 -13.35 -5.51
N ASN A 201 3.18 -14.60 -5.78
CA ASN A 201 4.02 -15.53 -6.54
C ASN A 201 3.81 -15.30 -8.06
N PRO A 202 4.80 -14.81 -8.82
CA PRO A 202 4.62 -14.38 -10.21
C PRO A 202 4.19 -15.52 -11.15
N ARG A 203 4.57 -16.76 -10.84
CA ARG A 203 4.17 -17.96 -11.61
C ARG A 203 2.70 -18.31 -11.43
N GLU A 204 2.16 -18.08 -10.24
CA GLU A 204 0.75 -18.34 -9.93
C GLU A 204 -0.14 -17.23 -10.50
N ILE A 205 0.33 -15.98 -10.42
CA ILE A 205 -0.35 -14.81 -10.99
C ILE A 205 -0.51 -14.98 -12.51
N SER A 206 0.50 -15.52 -13.22
CA SER A 206 0.41 -15.72 -14.68
C SER A 206 -0.55 -16.84 -15.08
N GLN A 207 -0.75 -17.83 -14.22
CA GLN A 207 -1.69 -18.94 -14.46
C GLN A 207 -3.15 -18.56 -14.17
N LEU A 208 -3.39 -17.46 -13.45
CA LEU A 208 -4.72 -17.06 -13.02
C LEU A 208 -5.64 -16.64 -14.17
N LEU A 209 -5.16 -15.80 -15.11
CA LEU A 209 -5.99 -15.33 -16.22
C LEU A 209 -6.51 -16.47 -17.13
N PRO A 210 -5.69 -17.47 -17.52
CA PRO A 210 -6.18 -18.66 -18.22
C PRO A 210 -7.27 -19.41 -17.44
N VAL A 211 -7.11 -19.57 -16.12
CA VAL A 211 -8.10 -20.27 -15.28
C VAL A 211 -9.45 -19.54 -15.28
N LEU A 212 -9.44 -18.21 -15.22
CA LEU A 212 -10.67 -17.40 -15.26
C LEU A 212 -11.34 -17.47 -16.64
N ALA A 213 -10.53 -17.41 -17.72
CA ALA A 213 -11.03 -17.50 -19.09
C ALA A 213 -11.66 -18.85 -19.41
N ASP A 214 -11.06 -19.96 -18.95
CA ASP A 214 -11.61 -21.32 -19.13
C ASP A 214 -13.03 -21.43 -18.54
N HIS A 215 -13.31 -20.71 -17.46
CA HIS A 215 -14.61 -20.70 -16.78
C HIS A 215 -15.55 -19.57 -17.24
N GLY A 216 -15.21 -18.89 -18.34
CA GLY A 216 -16.05 -17.84 -18.94
C GLY A 216 -16.09 -16.52 -18.19
N VAL A 217 -15.17 -16.28 -17.24
CA VAL A 217 -15.07 -14.99 -16.54
C VAL A 217 -14.12 -14.07 -17.30
N THR A 218 -14.65 -12.98 -17.84
CA THR A 218 -13.87 -11.92 -18.45
C THR A 218 -13.21 -11.06 -17.37
N ALA A 219 -11.91 -10.78 -17.53
CA ALA A 219 -11.19 -9.92 -16.61
C ALA A 219 -11.55 -8.45 -16.87
N ASP A 220 -11.90 -7.72 -15.81
CA ASP A 220 -12.14 -6.29 -15.87
C ASP A 220 -10.86 -5.48 -15.57
N ALA A 221 -10.93 -4.15 -15.73
CA ALA A 221 -9.80 -3.27 -15.43
C ALA A 221 -9.35 -3.36 -13.97
N HIS A 222 -10.28 -3.62 -13.03
CA HIS A 222 -9.97 -3.75 -11.61
C HIS A 222 -9.10 -4.98 -11.30
N LEU A 223 -9.45 -6.13 -11.89
CA LEU A 223 -8.66 -7.35 -11.79
C LEU A 223 -7.28 -7.14 -12.41
N TYR A 224 -7.19 -6.53 -13.59
CA TYR A 224 -5.91 -6.20 -14.22
C TYR A 224 -5.02 -5.31 -13.34
N ASN A 225 -5.60 -4.26 -12.74
CA ASN A 225 -4.90 -3.37 -11.81
C ASN A 225 -4.43 -4.12 -10.55
N SER A 226 -5.21 -5.09 -10.06
CA SER A 226 -4.86 -5.94 -8.92
C SER A 226 -3.70 -6.89 -9.25
N LEU A 227 -3.70 -7.49 -10.46
CA LEU A 227 -2.59 -8.31 -10.95
C LEU A 227 -1.30 -7.49 -11.09
N MET A 228 -1.39 -6.27 -11.64
CA MET A 228 -0.24 -5.37 -11.73
C MET A 228 0.33 -5.05 -10.34
N LYS A 229 -0.53 -4.73 -9.35
CA LYS A 229 -0.09 -4.50 -7.96
C LYS A 229 0.60 -5.73 -7.37
N ALA A 230 0.10 -6.94 -7.65
CA ALA A 230 0.71 -8.18 -7.19
C ALA A 230 2.11 -8.40 -7.80
N TYR A 231 2.29 -8.18 -9.10
CA TYR A 231 3.62 -8.23 -9.74
C TYR A 231 4.59 -7.16 -9.22
N ILE A 232 4.09 -5.97 -8.88
CA ILE A 232 4.88 -4.91 -8.25
C ILE A 232 5.34 -5.33 -6.86
N ALA A 233 4.48 -6.00 -6.08
CA ALA A 233 4.85 -6.56 -4.78
C ALA A 233 5.91 -7.68 -4.93
N ALA A 234 5.80 -8.50 -5.97
CA ALA A 234 6.76 -9.53 -6.34
C ALA A 234 8.09 -8.98 -6.91
N SER A 235 8.19 -7.67 -7.13
CA SER A 235 9.34 -7.01 -7.77
C SER A 235 9.67 -7.52 -9.18
N ASP A 236 8.66 -7.96 -9.94
CA ASP A 236 8.81 -8.43 -11.33
C ASP A 236 8.20 -7.41 -12.32
N PRO A 237 9.00 -6.48 -12.87
CA PRO A 237 8.50 -5.49 -13.83
C PRO A 237 8.16 -6.10 -15.20
N ALA A 238 8.71 -7.28 -15.55
CA ALA A 238 8.38 -7.94 -16.81
C ALA A 238 6.95 -8.47 -16.80
N GLY A 239 6.53 -9.04 -15.66
CA GLY A 239 5.15 -9.42 -15.38
C GLY A 239 4.17 -8.25 -15.53
N VAL A 240 4.47 -7.08 -14.94
CA VAL A 240 3.61 -5.88 -15.07
C VAL A 240 3.40 -5.47 -16.54
N LEU A 241 4.47 -5.49 -17.35
CA LEU A 241 4.40 -5.19 -18.78
C LEU A 241 3.64 -6.26 -19.59
N ALA A 242 3.72 -7.53 -19.17
CA ALA A 242 2.96 -8.61 -19.77
C ALA A 242 1.46 -8.44 -19.51
N VAL A 243 1.08 -8.10 -18.27
CA VAL A 243 -0.31 -7.82 -17.88
C VAL A 243 -0.88 -6.65 -18.69
N MET A 244 -0.11 -5.55 -18.87
CA MET A 244 -0.56 -4.41 -19.69
C MET A 244 -0.77 -4.78 -21.16
N ARG A 245 0.10 -5.63 -21.73
CA ARG A 245 -0.08 -6.13 -23.11
C ARG A 245 -1.30 -7.03 -23.22
N ARG A 246 -1.53 -7.88 -22.21
CA ARG A 246 -2.69 -8.77 -22.17
C ARG A 246 -4.00 -8.01 -22.05
N MET A 247 -4.06 -7.02 -21.15
CA MET A 247 -5.23 -6.14 -20.98
C MET A 247 -5.66 -5.50 -22.31
N LYS A 248 -4.70 -4.99 -23.09
CA LYS A 248 -4.96 -4.43 -24.43
C LYS A 248 -5.40 -5.49 -25.44
N ALA A 249 -4.80 -6.67 -25.42
CA ALA A 249 -5.15 -7.77 -26.32
C ALA A 249 -6.57 -8.30 -26.06
N ASP A 250 -6.99 -8.30 -24.79
CA ASP A 250 -8.33 -8.69 -24.37
C ASP A 250 -9.37 -7.56 -24.58
N GLY A 251 -8.97 -6.44 -25.19
CA GLY A 251 -9.86 -5.33 -25.52
C GLY A 251 -10.30 -4.48 -24.31
N VAL A 252 -9.64 -4.63 -23.17
CA VAL A 252 -9.94 -3.84 -21.96
C VAL A 252 -9.12 -2.56 -21.99
N ASP A 253 -9.79 -1.41 -22.02
CA ASP A 253 -9.12 -0.13 -22.09
C ASP A 253 -8.42 0.25 -20.77
N PRO A 254 -7.10 0.54 -20.79
CA PRO A 254 -6.38 1.02 -19.62
C PRO A 254 -6.90 2.38 -19.14
N ASP A 255 -7.23 2.47 -17.85
CA ASP A 255 -7.68 3.69 -17.19
C ASP A 255 -6.51 4.45 -16.52
N LEU A 256 -6.82 5.60 -15.91
CA LEU A 256 -5.86 6.40 -15.13
C LEU A 256 -5.17 5.55 -14.05
N VAL A 257 -5.92 4.70 -13.35
CA VAL A 257 -5.40 3.87 -12.26
C VAL A 257 -4.42 2.82 -12.81
N THR A 258 -4.68 2.26 -14.00
CA THR A 258 -3.79 1.32 -14.69
C THR A 258 -2.46 1.99 -15.03
N TYR A 259 -2.49 3.17 -15.66
CA TYR A 259 -1.26 3.89 -16.00
C TYR A 259 -0.47 4.29 -14.75
N ASN A 260 -1.13 4.83 -13.73
CA ASN A 260 -0.48 5.21 -12.47
C ASN A 260 0.18 4.00 -11.79
N THR A 261 -0.52 2.87 -11.73
CA THR A 261 0.00 1.62 -11.15
C THR A 261 1.20 1.09 -11.94
N LEU A 262 1.10 1.06 -13.26
CA LEU A 262 2.18 0.64 -14.17
C LEU A 262 3.42 1.51 -14.00
N ILE A 263 3.25 2.84 -14.05
CA ILE A 263 4.34 3.81 -13.92
C ILE A 263 5.00 3.70 -12.55
N TYR A 264 4.22 3.59 -11.47
CA TYR A 264 4.74 3.36 -10.13
C TYR A 264 5.58 2.08 -10.05
N GLY A 265 5.09 0.98 -10.61
CA GLY A 265 5.80 -0.30 -10.67
C GLY A 265 7.13 -0.21 -11.41
N LEU A 266 7.12 0.40 -12.59
CA LEU A 266 8.31 0.59 -13.42
C LEU A 266 9.34 1.53 -12.76
N ALA A 267 8.87 2.60 -12.13
CA ALA A 267 9.72 3.53 -11.39
C ALA A 267 10.41 2.85 -10.21
N ARG A 268 9.68 2.03 -9.45
CA ARG A 268 10.23 1.25 -8.33
C ARG A 268 11.28 0.22 -8.80
N ALA A 269 11.09 -0.35 -9.99
CA ALA A 269 12.06 -1.26 -10.61
C ALA A 269 13.25 -0.55 -11.30
N GLY A 270 13.33 0.79 -11.22
CA GLY A 270 14.39 1.58 -11.87
C GLY A 270 14.27 1.70 -13.39
N MET A 271 13.18 1.21 -13.98
CA MET A 271 12.90 1.26 -15.42
C MET A 271 12.27 2.59 -15.83
N VAL A 272 12.85 3.71 -15.37
CA VAL A 272 12.32 5.07 -15.54
C VAL A 272 12.07 5.41 -17.01
N ALA A 273 12.97 5.03 -17.93
CA ALA A 273 12.80 5.31 -19.36
C ALA A 273 11.49 4.71 -19.91
N LYS A 274 11.15 3.48 -19.52
CA LYS A 274 9.85 2.88 -19.89
C LYS A 274 8.69 3.60 -19.19
N GLY A 275 8.85 3.92 -17.90
CA GLY A 275 7.86 4.72 -17.18
C GLY A 275 7.54 6.04 -17.90
N ARG A 276 8.56 6.71 -18.46
CA ARG A 276 8.39 7.93 -19.25
C ARG A 276 7.63 7.69 -20.55
N THR A 277 7.94 6.63 -21.29
CA THR A 277 7.17 6.29 -22.50
C THR A 277 5.69 6.05 -22.20
N PHE A 278 5.36 5.50 -21.02
CA PHE A 278 3.97 5.33 -20.60
C PHE A 278 3.31 6.62 -20.13
N LEU A 279 4.06 7.55 -19.53
CA LEU A 279 3.59 8.90 -19.23
C LEU A 279 3.18 9.64 -20.51
N ASP A 280 4.01 9.57 -21.55
CA ASP A 280 3.74 10.22 -22.84
C ASP A 280 2.56 9.53 -23.56
N ALA A 281 2.50 8.18 -23.52
CA ALA A 281 1.38 7.43 -24.07
C ALA A 281 0.05 7.68 -23.35
N MET A 282 0.09 7.95 -22.05
CA MET A 282 -1.08 8.34 -21.25
C MET A 282 -1.61 9.69 -21.72
N ALA A 283 -0.73 10.69 -21.86
CA ALA A 283 -1.09 12.00 -22.39
C ALA A 283 -1.65 11.93 -23.82
N ALA A 284 -1.07 11.08 -24.68
CA ALA A 284 -1.56 10.87 -26.05
C ALA A 284 -2.98 10.26 -26.11
N LYS A 285 -3.40 9.54 -25.07
CA LYS A 285 -4.77 9.02 -24.92
C LYS A 285 -5.75 10.04 -24.33
N GLY A 286 -5.31 11.27 -24.04
CA GLY A 286 -6.13 12.27 -23.36
C GLY A 286 -6.28 12.02 -21.86
N LEU A 287 -5.48 11.12 -21.28
CA LEU A 287 -5.40 10.93 -19.83
C LEU A 287 -4.30 11.85 -19.29
N PHE A 288 -4.65 12.76 -18.38
CA PHE A 288 -3.70 13.74 -17.85
C PHE A 288 -2.94 13.16 -16.65
N PRO A 289 -1.60 13.13 -16.67
CA PRO A 289 -0.81 12.69 -15.53
C PRO A 289 -1.09 13.53 -14.30
N ASP A 290 -1.28 12.87 -13.16
CA ASP A 290 -1.54 13.51 -11.88
C ASP A 290 -0.27 13.64 -11.03
N VAL A 291 -0.41 14.27 -9.87
CA VAL A 291 0.68 14.45 -8.89
C VAL A 291 1.29 13.10 -8.49
N ILE A 292 0.47 12.05 -8.38
CA ILE A 292 0.91 10.70 -7.99
C ILE A 292 1.85 10.12 -9.06
N THR A 293 1.51 10.32 -10.34
CA THR A 293 2.25 9.83 -11.50
C THR A 293 3.65 10.45 -11.55
N TYR A 294 3.72 11.79 -11.49
CA TYR A 294 4.99 12.52 -11.48
C TYR A 294 5.84 12.16 -10.26
N THR A 295 5.26 12.20 -9.07
CA THR A 295 5.97 11.89 -7.82
C THR A 295 6.54 10.46 -7.83
N SER A 296 5.82 9.51 -8.40
CA SER A 296 6.29 8.12 -8.53
C SER A 296 7.52 8.00 -9.44
N LEU A 297 7.51 8.67 -10.60
CA LEU A 297 8.67 8.71 -11.51
C LEU A 297 9.87 9.42 -10.87
N MET A 298 9.65 10.57 -10.23
CA MET A 298 10.70 11.30 -9.51
C MET A 298 11.37 10.43 -8.45
N ASN A 299 10.58 9.69 -7.66
CA ASN A 299 11.13 8.76 -6.68
C ASN A 299 12.01 7.68 -7.34
N GLY A 300 11.53 7.06 -8.42
CA GLY A 300 12.31 6.06 -9.18
C GLY A 300 13.60 6.62 -9.75
N MET A 301 13.59 7.85 -10.26
CA MET A 301 14.78 8.57 -10.75
C MET A 301 15.78 8.81 -9.62
N CYS A 302 15.30 9.31 -8.48
CA CYS A 302 16.12 9.51 -7.29
C CYS A 302 16.75 8.21 -6.79
N VAL A 303 16.01 7.10 -6.76
CA VAL A 303 16.54 5.78 -6.35
C VAL A 303 17.63 5.29 -7.31
N LYS A 304 17.52 5.59 -8.62
CA LYS A 304 18.51 5.24 -9.64
C LYS A 304 19.74 6.18 -9.63
N GLY A 305 19.71 7.26 -8.86
CA GLY A 305 20.78 8.27 -8.81
C GLY A 305 20.60 9.44 -9.79
N ASP A 306 19.53 9.47 -10.58
CA ASP A 306 19.22 10.55 -11.52
C ASP A 306 18.39 11.65 -10.85
N ALA A 307 18.97 12.28 -9.82
CA ALA A 307 18.28 13.34 -9.07
C ALA A 307 18.06 14.61 -9.92
N VAL A 308 18.91 14.86 -10.91
CA VAL A 308 18.81 16.03 -11.81
C VAL A 308 17.63 15.84 -12.75
N GLY A 309 17.46 14.65 -13.34
CA GLY A 309 16.28 14.36 -14.14
C GLY A 309 14.98 14.45 -13.33
N ALA A 310 15.00 14.10 -12.04
CA ALA A 310 13.85 14.28 -11.14
C ALA A 310 13.47 15.76 -10.93
N LEU A 311 14.45 16.68 -10.89
CA LEU A 311 14.20 18.13 -10.83
C LEU A 311 13.62 18.66 -12.14
N ASN A 312 14.14 18.22 -13.29
CA ASN A 312 13.58 18.60 -14.59
C ASN A 312 12.12 18.15 -14.72
N LEU A 313 11.79 16.99 -14.13
CA LEU A 313 10.42 16.49 -14.09
C LEU A 313 9.50 17.34 -13.21
N LEU A 314 10.04 18.01 -12.18
CA LEU A 314 9.28 18.94 -11.33
C LEU A 314 8.90 20.19 -12.13
N GLU A 315 9.85 20.77 -12.85
CA GLU A 315 9.57 21.93 -13.71
C GLU A 315 8.55 21.58 -14.80
N GLU A 316 8.63 20.37 -15.36
CA GLU A 316 7.66 19.92 -16.36
C GLU A 316 6.26 19.78 -15.77
N MET A 317 6.16 19.21 -14.56
CA MET A 317 4.91 19.06 -13.82
C MET A 317 4.25 20.43 -13.61
N GLU A 318 5.02 21.43 -13.17
CA GLU A 318 4.56 22.82 -13.01
C GLU A 318 4.14 23.47 -14.35
N LYS A 319 4.95 23.32 -15.41
CA LYS A 319 4.66 23.86 -16.75
C LYS A 319 3.37 23.28 -17.35
N LYS A 320 3.04 22.04 -16.99
CA LYS A 320 1.80 21.37 -17.41
C LYS A 320 0.61 21.70 -16.50
N GLY A 321 0.77 22.63 -15.55
CA GLY A 321 -0.30 23.06 -14.64
C GLY A 321 -0.65 22.03 -13.56
N CYS A 322 0.22 21.04 -13.32
CA CYS A 322 0.06 20.10 -12.23
C CYS A 322 0.84 20.64 -11.02
N GLU A 323 0.16 21.09 -9.98
CA GLU A 323 0.83 21.71 -8.84
C GLU A 323 1.51 20.67 -7.94
N PRO A 324 2.82 20.81 -7.65
CA PRO A 324 3.51 19.95 -6.70
C PRO A 324 2.93 20.09 -5.30
N ASN A 325 2.79 18.96 -4.59
CA ASN A 325 2.31 18.95 -3.21
C ASN A 325 3.44 18.63 -2.22
N GLU A 326 3.11 18.64 -0.92
CA GLU A 326 4.06 18.32 0.16
C GLU A 326 4.80 17.00 -0.09
N ARG A 327 4.08 15.97 -0.54
CA ARG A 327 4.66 14.65 -0.82
C ARG A 327 5.68 14.70 -1.97
N THR A 328 5.42 15.48 -3.02
CA THR A 328 6.36 15.67 -4.13
C THR A 328 7.67 16.27 -3.65
N TYR A 329 7.61 17.38 -2.89
CA TYR A 329 8.79 18.03 -2.33
C TYR A 329 9.55 17.14 -1.34
N ASN A 330 8.85 16.48 -0.42
CA ASN A 330 9.46 15.55 0.54
C ASN A 330 10.22 14.41 -0.18
N THR A 331 9.63 13.86 -1.26
CA THR A 331 10.25 12.81 -2.08
C THR A 331 11.54 13.30 -2.75
N LEU A 332 11.50 14.49 -3.35
CA LEU A 332 12.67 15.10 -4.00
C LEU A 332 13.77 15.42 -3.01
N LEU A 333 13.44 16.03 -1.87
CA LEU A 333 14.42 16.35 -0.82
C LEU A 333 15.15 15.11 -0.33
N MET A 334 14.41 14.04 0.00
CA MET A 334 15.02 12.77 0.39
C MET A 334 15.92 12.19 -0.70
N GLY A 335 15.48 12.24 -1.96
CA GLY A 335 16.23 11.75 -3.10
C GLY A 335 17.53 12.53 -3.35
N LEU A 336 17.47 13.86 -3.32
CA LEU A 336 18.62 14.75 -3.50
C LEU A 336 19.66 14.56 -2.39
N CYS A 337 19.21 14.43 -1.14
CA CYS A 337 20.10 14.16 0.00
C CYS A 337 20.83 12.81 -0.15
N LYS A 338 20.11 11.76 -0.54
CA LYS A 338 20.70 10.42 -0.78
C LYS A 338 21.71 10.44 -1.92
N ASN A 339 21.47 11.26 -2.94
CA ASN A 339 22.35 11.43 -4.09
C ASN A 339 23.44 12.50 -3.89
N LYS A 340 23.63 12.98 -2.65
CA LYS A 340 24.66 13.98 -2.28
C LYS A 340 24.55 15.30 -3.06
N LYS A 341 23.35 15.67 -3.52
CA LYS A 341 23.05 16.94 -4.19
C LYS A 341 22.44 17.94 -3.20
N LEU A 342 23.18 18.23 -2.12
CA LEU A 342 22.66 19.05 -1.01
C LEU A 342 22.36 20.49 -1.41
N ASP A 343 23.16 21.11 -2.28
CA ASP A 343 22.92 22.49 -2.74
C ASP A 343 21.54 22.62 -3.40
N ARG A 344 21.19 21.66 -4.27
CA ARG A 344 19.87 21.58 -4.90
C ARG A 344 18.77 21.22 -3.90
N ALA A 345 19.06 20.39 -2.89
CA ALA A 345 18.10 20.10 -1.83
C ALA A 345 17.73 21.37 -1.04
N VAL A 346 18.70 22.26 -0.77
CA VAL A 346 18.45 23.56 -0.12
C VAL A 346 17.57 24.47 -0.99
N GLU A 347 17.81 24.52 -2.30
CA GLU A 347 16.96 25.28 -3.23
C GLU A 347 15.52 24.78 -3.23
N VAL A 348 15.33 23.45 -3.33
CA VAL A 348 14.00 22.81 -3.29
C VAL A 348 13.30 23.06 -1.95
N TYR A 349 14.03 22.99 -0.84
CA TYR A 349 13.49 23.27 0.49
C TYR A 349 13.02 24.72 0.62
N ARG A 350 13.79 25.69 0.11
CA ARG A 350 13.39 27.10 0.12
C ARG A 350 12.12 27.34 -0.71
N SER A 351 12.00 26.70 -1.87
CA SER A 351 10.77 26.76 -2.68
C SER A 351 9.57 26.21 -1.92
N MET A 352 9.74 25.04 -1.30
CA MET A 352 8.72 24.39 -0.47
C MET A 352 8.29 25.27 0.72
N ALA A 353 9.25 25.87 1.43
CA ALA A 353 9.00 26.74 2.57
C ALA A 353 8.29 28.04 2.16
N ALA A 354 8.67 28.62 1.02
CA ALA A 354 8.01 29.80 0.44
C ALA A 354 6.56 29.53 0.03
N ALA A 355 6.27 28.31 -0.41
CA ALA A 355 4.91 27.86 -0.69
C ALA A 355 4.10 27.48 0.57
N GLY A 356 4.68 27.60 1.78
CA GLY A 356 4.02 27.28 3.05
C GLY A 356 3.78 25.78 3.27
N MET A 357 4.53 24.92 2.58
CA MET A 357 4.36 23.46 2.64
C MET A 357 5.17 22.84 3.77
N LYS A 358 4.65 21.74 4.34
CA LYS A 358 5.20 21.10 5.54
C LYS A 358 6.13 19.93 5.24
N LEU A 359 7.23 19.89 5.98
CA LEU A 359 8.23 18.84 5.89
C LEU A 359 7.82 17.63 6.73
N GLU A 360 7.73 16.46 6.10
CA GLU A 360 7.42 15.23 6.82
C GLU A 360 8.65 14.78 7.65
N ALA A 361 8.40 14.11 8.78
CA ALA A 361 9.46 13.67 9.70
C ALA A 361 10.60 12.86 9.01
N PRO A 362 10.34 11.93 8.07
CA PRO A 362 11.41 11.22 7.36
C PRO A 362 12.27 12.12 6.47
N ALA A 363 11.65 13.11 5.81
CA ALA A 363 12.36 14.06 4.95
C ALA A 363 13.21 15.01 5.77
N TYR A 364 12.68 15.53 6.89
CA TYR A 364 13.41 16.34 7.86
C TYR A 364 14.65 15.62 8.39
N ALA A 365 14.50 14.40 8.91
CA ALA A 365 15.60 13.64 9.47
C ALA A 365 16.70 13.39 8.42
N THR A 366 16.29 13.08 7.17
CA THR A 366 17.22 12.88 6.06
C THR A 366 17.96 14.18 5.70
N PHE A 367 17.24 15.30 5.64
CA PHE A 367 17.78 16.58 5.20
C PHE A 367 18.70 17.21 6.25
N VAL A 368 18.28 17.30 7.51
CA VAL A 368 19.11 17.83 8.62
C VAL A 368 20.37 17.00 8.79
N ARG A 369 20.26 15.67 8.69
CA ARG A 369 21.45 14.80 8.72
C ARG A 369 22.37 15.05 7.54
N GLY A 370 21.82 15.33 6.36
CA GLY A 370 22.56 15.74 5.18
C GLY A 370 23.34 17.04 5.41
N LEU A 371 22.68 18.08 5.89
CA LEU A 371 23.25 19.40 6.17
C LEU A 371 24.34 19.36 7.26
N CYS A 372 24.09 18.62 8.35
CA CYS A 372 25.09 18.44 9.40
C CYS A 372 26.33 17.72 8.86
N ARG A 373 26.15 16.73 7.97
CA ARG A 373 27.27 15.98 7.36
C ARG A 373 28.09 16.81 6.37
N SER A 374 27.49 17.77 5.66
CA SER A 374 28.22 18.72 4.82
C SER A 374 28.88 19.84 5.62
N GLY A 375 28.61 19.95 6.92
CA GLY A 375 29.09 21.05 7.76
C GLY A 375 28.24 22.32 7.67
N SER A 376 27.13 22.29 6.93
CA SER A 376 26.16 23.39 6.78
C SER A 376 25.24 23.48 7.99
N VAL A 377 25.83 23.73 9.17
CA VAL A 377 25.10 23.73 10.45
C VAL A 377 24.11 24.89 10.54
N ALA A 378 24.41 26.03 9.92
CA ALA A 378 23.50 27.19 9.88
C ALA A 378 22.18 26.83 9.19
N ASP A 379 22.25 26.28 7.97
CA ASP A 379 21.06 25.81 7.24
C ASP A 379 20.28 24.75 8.04
N ALA A 380 20.97 23.89 8.79
CA ALA A 380 20.32 22.88 9.64
C ALA A 380 19.49 23.49 10.78
N TYR A 381 19.95 24.61 11.37
CA TYR A 381 19.18 25.36 12.36
C TYR A 381 18.00 26.10 11.72
N GLU A 382 18.17 26.70 10.54
CA GLU A 382 17.06 27.33 9.81
C GLU A 382 15.92 26.34 9.54
N VAL A 383 16.27 25.10 9.13
CA VAL A 383 15.29 24.03 8.89
C VAL A 383 14.60 23.61 10.20
N PHE A 384 15.32 23.58 11.31
CA PHE A 384 14.75 23.26 12.63
C PHE A 384 13.78 24.36 13.09
N ASP A 385 14.19 25.63 13.05
CA ASP A 385 13.37 26.76 13.48
C ASP A 385 12.06 26.81 12.69
N TYR A 386 12.13 26.65 11.36
CA TYR A 386 10.94 26.57 10.51
C TYR A 386 10.03 25.38 10.87
N ALA A 387 10.60 24.22 11.18
CA ALA A 387 9.82 23.03 11.56
C ALA A 387 9.05 23.23 12.87
N ILE A 388 9.62 23.98 13.82
CA ILE A 388 8.98 24.36 15.08
C ILE A 388 7.88 25.39 14.82
N GLU A 389 8.17 26.45 14.06
CA GLU A 389 7.20 27.51 13.73
C GLU A 389 5.95 26.98 13.01
N THR A 390 6.14 26.08 12.04
CA THR A 390 5.05 25.49 11.25
C THR A 390 4.32 24.34 11.94
N LYS A 391 4.81 23.90 13.11
CA LYS A 391 4.34 22.70 13.83
C LYS A 391 4.27 21.48 12.90
N SER A 392 5.20 21.41 11.95
CA SER A 392 5.25 20.38 10.90
C SER A 392 5.63 19.01 11.47
N ILE A 393 6.32 19.00 12.60
CA ILE A 393 6.92 17.83 13.23
C ILE A 393 6.71 17.93 14.74
N THR A 394 6.64 16.80 15.45
CA THR A 394 6.66 16.86 16.92
C THR A 394 8.00 17.45 17.35
N GLU A 395 7.97 18.51 18.16
CA GLU A 395 9.16 19.25 18.59
C GLU A 395 10.25 18.31 19.13
N VAL A 396 9.84 17.24 19.84
CA VAL A 396 10.72 16.19 20.34
C VAL A 396 11.46 15.47 19.21
N THR A 397 10.79 15.04 18.14
CA THR A 397 11.47 14.32 17.04
C THR A 397 12.39 15.26 16.25
N ALA A 398 11.97 16.50 16.02
CA ALA A 398 12.80 17.50 15.38
C ALA A 398 14.11 17.77 16.16
N TYR A 399 14.00 17.93 17.48
CA TYR A 399 15.13 18.18 18.38
C TYR A 399 16.07 16.97 18.47
N THR A 400 15.52 15.76 18.66
CA THR A 400 16.32 14.54 18.79
C THR A 400 17.15 14.25 17.54
N GLU A 401 16.60 14.40 16.33
CA GLU A 401 17.35 14.18 15.09
C GLU A 401 18.45 15.23 14.86
N LEU A 402 18.18 16.49 15.20
CA LEU A 402 19.18 17.57 15.13
C LEU A 402 20.33 17.32 16.12
N ASP A 403 20.01 17.06 17.40
CA ASP A 403 21.02 16.80 18.44
C ASP A 403 21.86 15.56 18.10
N ASN A 404 21.23 14.48 17.64
CA ASN A 404 21.94 13.27 17.19
C ASN A 404 22.90 13.56 16.02
N SER A 405 22.45 14.35 15.04
CA SER A 405 23.26 14.72 13.87
C SER A 405 24.43 15.64 14.24
N LEU A 406 24.23 16.56 15.18
CA LEU A 406 25.28 17.46 15.68
C LEU A 406 26.29 16.71 16.56
N LYS A 407 25.84 15.81 17.43
CA LYS A 407 26.73 14.93 18.22
C LYS A 407 27.62 14.08 17.31
N TRP A 408 27.05 13.54 16.23
CA TRP A 408 27.82 12.83 15.21
C TRP A 408 28.89 13.73 14.57
N LEU A 409 28.51 14.95 14.16
CA LEU A 409 29.44 15.90 13.54
C LEU A 409 30.61 16.27 14.47
N ARG A 410 30.34 16.47 15.77
CA ARG A 410 31.38 16.78 16.77
C ARG A 410 32.38 15.62 16.93
N ARG A 411 31.90 14.37 16.98
CA ARG A 411 32.75 13.17 17.08
C ARG A 411 33.65 12.95 15.85
N MET A 412 33.21 13.38 14.67
CA MET A 412 34.02 13.26 13.44
C MET A 412 35.07 14.38 13.30
N LYS A 413 34.93 15.46 14.07
CA LYS A 413 35.87 16.59 14.10
C LYS A 413 36.92 16.47 15.21
N SER A 414 36.67 15.66 16.25
CA SER A 414 37.64 15.25 17.28
C SER A 414 38.48 14.09 16.79
#